data_AF-A0A2U8GRM9-F1
#
_entry.id   AF-A0A2U8GRM9-F1
#
_cell.length_a   1.000
_cell.length_b   1.000
_cell.length_c   1.000
_cell.angle_alpha   90.00
_cell.angle_beta   90.00
_cell.angle_gamma   90.00
#
_symmetry.space_group_name_H-M   'P 1'
#
loop_
_entity.id
_entity.type
_entity.pdbx_description
1 polymer ?
#
loop_
_entity_poly.entity_id
_entity_poly.type
_entity_poly.pdbx_seq_one_letter_code
_entity_poly.pdbx_strand_id
1 'polypeptide(L)' 'MSNVVILHIHGVPIHLRPLPSGDMAVWHPCNDPIRAIVEPICRNRGRWEGQYQNWIVFHQFRAIVSDELRAEVDHG' A
#
# COMPACT_ATOMS: atom_id res chain seq x y z
N MET A 1 12.68 1.13 15.36
CA MET A 1 11.27 1.55 15.26
C MET A 1 10.84 1.36 13.82
N SER A 2 9.84 0.52 13.56
CA SER A 2 9.23 0.39 12.22
C SER A 2 8.30 1.57 12.02
N ASN A 3 8.76 2.61 11.32
CA ASN A 3 7.94 3.79 11.03
C ASN A 3 6.85 3.41 10.02
N VAL A 4 5.59 3.52 10.44
CA VAL A 4 4.44 3.45 9.54
C VAL A 4 4.37 4.79 8.80
N VAL A 5 4.29 4.73 7.47
CA VAL A 5 4.02 5.90 6.64
C VAL A 5 2.53 5.92 6.34
N ILE A 6 1.90 7.09 6.49
CA ILE A 6 0.48 7.28 6.17
C ILE A 6 0.41 8.24 4.98
N LEU A 7 -0.16 7.77 3.88
CA LEU A 7 -0.47 8.57 2.69
C LEU A 7 -1.97 8.88 2.69
N HIS A 8 -2.38 9.99 2.08
CA HIS A 8 -3.79 10.31 1.90
C HIS A 8 -4.07 10.43 0.40
N ILE A 9 -4.76 9.44 -0.17
CA ILE A 9 -5.19 9.45 -1.57
C ILE A 9 -6.68 9.78 -1.56
N HIS A 10 -7.09 10.85 -2.24
CA HIS A 10 -8.47 11.36 -2.23
C HIS A 10 -9.06 11.53 -0.81
N GLY A 11 -8.23 11.96 0.16
CA GLY A 11 -8.63 12.12 1.56
C GLY A 11 -8.75 10.81 2.36
N VAL A 12 -8.43 9.65 1.76
CA VAL A 12 -8.50 8.33 2.41
C VAL A 12 -7.09 7.87 2.84
N PRO A 13 -6.91 7.43 4.10
CA PRO A 13 -5.60 7.03 4.60
C PRO A 13 -5.16 5.66 4.06
N ILE A 14 -3.94 5.60 3.55
CA ILE A 14 -3.23 4.39 3.12
C ILE A 14 -2.01 4.20 4.02
N HIS A 15 -1.90 3.04 4.67
CA HIS A 15 -0.86 2.77 5.64
C HIS A 15 0.19 1.86 5.02
N LEU A 16 1.43 2.34 4.95
CA LEU A 16 2.60 1.56 4.55
C LEU A 16 3.39 1.17 5.78
N ARG A 17 3.46 -0.12 6.08
CA ARG A 17 4.14 -0.65 7.27
C ARG A 17 5.20 -1.67 6.86
N PRO A 18 6.48 -1.46 7.19
CA PRO A 18 7.50 -2.49 6.99
C PRO A 18 7.24 -3.68 7.91
N LEU A 19 7.43 -4.89 7.39
CA LEU A 19 7.28 -6.15 8.12
C LEU A 19 8.66 -6.72 8.51
N PRO A 20 8.74 -7.55 9.57
CA PRO A 20 10.00 -8.18 9.97
C PRO A 20 10.65 -9.05 8.89
N SER A 21 9.87 -9.57 7.94
CA SER A 21 10.36 -10.33 6.78
C SER A 21 11.14 -9.49 5.77
N GLY A 22 11.09 -8.16 5.88
CA GLY A 22 11.59 -7.23 4.87
C GLY A 22 10.50 -6.78 3.88
N ASP A 23 9.34 -7.44 3.86
CA ASP A 23 8.18 -7.04 3.06
C ASP A 23 7.54 -5.74 3.58
N MET A 24 6.51 -5.27 2.87
CA MET A 24 5.71 -4.11 3.28
C MET A 24 4.22 -4.44 3.23
N ALA A 25 3.52 -4.16 4.32
CA ALA A 25 2.07 -4.17 4.33
C ALA A 25 1.53 -2.83 3.80
N VAL A 26 0.60 -2.90 2.85
CA VAL A 26 -0.18 -1.76 2.35
C VAL A 26 -1.63 -2.00 2.76
N TRP A 27 -2.13 -1.18 3.69
CA TRP A 27 -3.52 -1.25 4.14
C TRP A 27 -4.29 -0.01 3.70
N HIS A 28 -5.55 -0.21 3.34
CA HIS A 28 -6.51 0.85 3.07
C HIS A 28 -7.89 0.43 3.60
N PRO A 29 -8.78 1.37 3.94
CA PRO A 29 -10.16 1.03 4.31
C PRO A 29 -10.94 0.48 3.10
N CYS A 30 -12.06 -0.17 3.38
CA CYS A 30 -12.98 -0.65 2.33
C CYS A 30 -13.59 0.55 1.58
N ASN A 31 -12.97 0.89 0.44
CA ASN A 31 -13.34 2.02 -0.41
C ASN A 31 -13.01 1.63 -1.86
N ASP A 32 -14.03 1.50 -2.70
CA ASP A 32 -13.88 1.02 -4.08
C ASP A 32 -13.00 1.92 -4.95
N PRO A 33 -13.16 3.26 -4.93
CA PRO A 33 -12.24 4.18 -5.60
C PRO A 33 -10.77 3.95 -5.22
N ILE A 34 -10.49 3.78 -3.94
CA ILE A 34 -9.12 3.55 -3.46
C ILE A 34 -8.62 2.17 -3.84
N ARG A 35 -9.46 1.14 -3.75
CA ARG A 35 -9.13 -0.20 -4.22
C ARG A 35 -8.75 -0.18 -5.70
N ALA A 36 -9.48 0.57 -6.53
CA ALA A 36 -9.19 0.69 -7.96
C ALA A 36 -7.81 1.31 -8.26
N ILE A 37 -7.22 2.05 -7.32
CA ILE A 37 -5.87 2.62 -7.41
C ILE A 37 -4.83 1.67 -6.79
N VAL A 38 -5.07 1.20 -5.56
CA VAL A 38 -4.10 0.41 -4.80
C VAL A 38 -3.90 -0.99 -5.38
N GLU A 39 -4.98 -1.65 -5.85
CA GLU A 39 -4.90 -3.01 -6.36
C GLU A 39 -3.98 -3.11 -7.60
N PRO A 40 -4.12 -2.30 -8.66
CA PRO A 40 -3.21 -2.34 -9.80
C PRO A 40 -1.74 -2.12 -9.43
N ILE A 41 -1.46 -1.22 -8.48
CA ILE A 41 -0.11 -0.93 -8.00
C ILE A 41 0.49 -2.14 -7.26
N CYS A 42 -0.31 -2.85 -6.45
CA CYS A 42 0.18 -3.99 -5.65
C CYS A 42 0.16 -5.32 -6.41
N ARG A 43 -0.70 -5.47 -7.43
CA ARG A 43 -0.89 -6.70 -8.19
C ARG A 43 0.41 -7.12 -8.89
N ASN A 44 0.70 -8.41 -8.88
CA ASN A 44 1.96 -9.02 -9.36
C ASN A 44 3.24 -8.59 -8.60
N ARG A 45 3.14 -7.71 -7.61
CA ARG A 45 4.26 -7.22 -6.77
C ARG A 45 4.11 -7.63 -5.31
N GLY A 46 3.03 -8.32 -5.00
CA GLY A 46 2.68 -8.81 -3.69
C GLY A 46 1.49 -9.77 -3.76
N ARG A 47 0.89 -10.01 -2.59
CA ARG A 47 -0.34 -10.80 -2.46
C ARG A 47 -1.34 -10.09 -1.55
N TRP A 48 -2.61 -10.32 -1.80
CA TRP A 48 -3.66 -9.96 -0.85
C TRP A 48 -3.65 -10.93 0.34
N GLU A 49 -3.68 -10.40 1.55
CA GLU A 49 -3.82 -11.15 2.79
C GLU A 49 -5.21 -10.90 3.39
N GLY A 50 -6.08 -11.88 3.19
CA GLY A 50 -7.51 -11.76 3.54
C GLY A 50 -7.78 -11.64 5.04
N GLN A 51 -6.89 -12.16 5.90
CA GLN A 51 -7.07 -12.08 7.34
C GLN A 51 -6.97 -10.64 7.86
N TYR A 52 -6.06 -9.84 7.29
CA TYR A 52 -5.78 -8.47 7.72
C TYR A 52 -6.29 -7.40 6.74
N GLN A 53 -6.90 -7.85 5.63
CA GLN A 53 -7.39 -7.00 4.55
C GLN A 53 -6.31 -6.01 4.06
N ASN A 54 -5.11 -6.52 3.84
CA ASN A 54 -3.99 -5.71 3.34
C ASN A 54 -3.23 -6.43 2.24
N TRP A 55 -2.47 -5.66 1.47
CA TRP A 55 -1.50 -6.21 0.55
C TRP A 55 -0.18 -6.44 1.27
N ILE A 56 0.43 -7.60 1.04
CA ILE A 56 1.80 -7.90 1.43
C ILE A 56 2.66 -7.76 0.17
N VAL A 57 3.36 -6.63 0.05
CA VAL A 57 4.25 -6.29 -1.06
C VAL A 57 5.63 -6.85 -0.78
N PHE A 58 6.18 -7.60 -1.73
CA PHE A 58 7.48 -8.26 -1.55
C PHE A 58 8.61 -7.25 -1.44
N HIS A 59 9.64 -7.58 -0.65
CA HIS A 59 10.79 -6.73 -0.38
C HIS A 59 11.34 -6.00 -1.63
N GLN A 60 11.57 -6.71 -2.74
CA GLN A 60 12.14 -6.15 -3.97
C GLN A 60 11.26 -5.09 -4.65
N PHE A 61 9.96 -5.04 -4.37
CA PHE A 61 9.02 -4.10 -4.97
C PHE A 61 8.62 -2.96 -4.04
N ARG A 62 9.15 -2.90 -2.81
CA ARG A 62 8.75 -1.90 -1.82
C ARG A 62 8.96 -0.46 -2.28
N ALA A 63 10.13 -0.17 -2.86
CA ALA A 63 10.46 1.18 -3.32
C ALA A 63 9.50 1.62 -4.42
N ILE A 64 9.39 0.84 -5.50
CA ILE A 64 8.53 1.17 -6.63
C ILE A 64 7.05 1.30 -6.24
N VAL A 65 6.52 0.41 -5.38
CA VAL A 65 5.13 0.52 -4.90
C VAL A 65 4.94 1.76 -4.02
N SER A 66 5.92 2.10 -3.18
CA SER A 66 5.83 3.32 -2.36
C SER A 66 5.85 4.58 -3.21
N ASP A 67 6.67 4.61 -4.26
CA ASP A 67 6.77 5.76 -5.16
C ASP A 67 5.50 5.93 -6.01
N GLU A 68 4.95 4.83 -6.55
CA GLU A 68 3.67 4.86 -7.28
C GLU A 68 2.51 5.32 -6.37
N LEU A 69 2.42 4.83 -5.12
CA LEU A 69 1.39 5.29 -4.18
C LEU A 69 1.56 6.76 -3.76
N ARG A 70 2.80 7.27 -3.73
CA ARG A 70 3.06 8.69 -3.46
C ARG A 70 2.66 9.58 -4.62
N ALA A 71 2.86 9.13 -5.86
CA ALA A 71 2.43 9.88 -7.04
C ALA A 71 0.92 10.14 -7.04
N GLU A 72 0.12 9.21 -6.51
CA GLU A 72 -1.34 9.36 -6.37
C GLU A 72 -1.78 10.34 -5.27
N VAL A 73 -0.89 10.74 -4.36
CA VAL A 73 -1.20 11.74 -3.32
C VAL A 73 -1.30 13.14 -3.91
N ASP A 74 -0.51 13.44 -4.94
CA ASP A 74 -0.37 14.79 -5.51
C ASP A 74 -1.42 15.12 -6.58
N HIS A 75 -2.28 14.16 -6.95
CA HIS A 75 -3.33 14.32 -7.96
C HIS A 75 -4.73 14.63 -7.37
N GLY A 76 -4.83 14.84 -6.05
CA GLY A 76 -6.07 15.17 -5.33
C GLY A 76 -6.32 16.66 -5.11
#